data_AF-A0A6L7X073-F1
#
_entry.id   AF-A0A6L7X073-F1
#
_cell.length_a   1.000
_cell.length_b   1.000
_cell.length_c   1.000
_cell.angle_alpha   90.00
_cell.angle_beta   90.00
_cell.angle_gamma   90.00
#
_symmetry.space_group_name_H-M   'P 1'
#
loop_
_entity.id
_entity.type
_entity.pdbx_description
1 polymer ?
#
loop_
_entity_poly.entity_id
_entity_poly.type
_entity_poly.pdbx_seq_one_letter_code
_entity_poly.pdbx_strand_id
1 'polypeptide(L)'
;MTTTKPKTTPLRRQYLDIKQQQPDAILLFRLGDFYEMFDEDAERAAAVLQIVLTSREFGKGNRVSMCGVPCPEHAPGRPGRGHSHQRPG
;
A
#
# COMPACT_ATOMS: atom_id res chain seq x y z
N MET A 1 1.56 21.63 29.85
CA MET A 1 1.13 21.42 28.46
C MET A 1 0.78 19.94 28.30
N THR A 2 -0.51 19.58 28.43
CA THR A 2 -0.96 18.19 28.37
C THR A 2 -1.13 17.78 26.91
N THR A 3 -0.11 17.14 26.34
CA THR A 3 -0.16 16.61 24.97
C THR A 3 -1.01 15.35 24.95
N THR A 4 -2.29 15.51 24.61
CA THR A 4 -3.25 14.42 24.43
C THR A 4 -2.78 13.56 23.26
N LYS A 5 -2.04 12.47 23.53
CA LYS A 5 -1.71 11.44 22.53
C LYS A 5 -3.03 10.99 21.90
N PRO A 6 -3.26 11.20 20.60
CA PRO A 6 -4.47 10.72 19.96
C PRO A 6 -4.53 9.21 20.14
N LYS A 7 -5.71 8.67 20.48
CA LYS A 7 -5.98 7.23 20.53
C LYS A 7 -5.82 6.68 19.10
N THR A 8 -4.58 6.46 18.68
CA THR A 8 -4.23 5.79 17.43
C THR A 8 -4.82 4.39 17.49
N THR A 9 -5.54 3.99 16.44
CA THR A 9 -6.00 2.61 16.29
C THR A 9 -4.80 1.66 16.41
N PRO A 10 -4.97 0.43 16.92
CA PRO A 10 -3.87 -0.53 17.04
C PRO A 10 -3.06 -0.68 15.76
N LEU A 11 -3.75 -0.65 14.61
CA LEU A 11 -3.15 -0.67 13.28
C LEU A 11 -2.23 0.52 13.01
N ARG A 12 -2.69 1.75 13.29
CA ARG A 12 -1.89 2.97 13.10
C ARG A 12 -0.66 2.97 14.01
N ARG A 13 -0.77 2.39 15.21
CA ARG A 13 0.38 2.25 16.11
C ARG A 13 1.45 1.34 15.51
N GLN A 14 1.08 0.21 14.91
CA GLN A 14 2.03 -0.68 14.26
C GLN A 14 2.68 -0.03 13.03
N TYR A 15 1.90 0.69 12.23
CA TYR A 15 2.42 1.46 11.10
C TYR A 15 3.49 2.46 11.53
N LEU A 16 3.19 3.25 12.56
CA LEU A 16 4.11 4.27 13.10
C LEU A 16 5.38 3.65 13.70
N ASP A 17 5.28 2.50 14.37
CA ASP A 17 6.44 1.81 14.95
C ASP A 17 7.42 1.34 13.86
N ILE A 18 6.92 0.75 12.77
CA ILE A 18 7.74 0.32 11.63
C ILE A 18 8.32 1.55 10.91
N LYS A 19 7.52 2.61 10.73
CA LYS A 19 7.96 3.85 10.10
C LYS A 19 9.06 4.56 10.92
N GLN A 20 9.04 4.46 12.24
CA GLN A 20 10.12 4.98 13.09
C GLN A 20 11.44 4.24 12.85
N GLN A 21 11.39 2.96 12.53
CA GLN A 21 12.58 2.18 12.21
C GLN A 21 13.12 2.51 10.81
N GLN A 22 12.26 2.93 9.88
CA GLN A 22 12.59 3.22 8.49
C GLN A 22 11.90 4.53 8.01
N PRO A 23 12.35 5.71 8.49
CA PRO A 23 11.67 6.98 8.21
C PRO A 23 11.67 7.34 6.72
N ASP A 24 12.74 6.99 6.01
CA ASP A 24 12.93 7.33 4.59
C ASP A 24 12.22 6.36 3.62
N ALA A 25 11.74 5.21 4.12
CA ALA A 25 11.12 4.18 3.28
C ALA A 25 9.60 4.38 3.16
N ILE A 26 9.06 4.21 1.96
CA ILE A 26 7.61 4.16 1.74
C ILE A 26 7.09 2.82 2.26
N LEU A 27 6.18 2.83 3.23
CA LEU A 27 5.62 1.61 3.80
C LEU A 27 4.36 1.18 3.05
N LEU A 28 4.44 0.07 2.33
CA LEU A 28 3.30 -0.54 1.66
C LEU A 28 2.62 -1.52 2.63
N PHE A 29 1.48 -1.11 3.18
CA PHE A 29 0.70 -1.93 4.09
C PHE A 29 -0.29 -2.80 3.31
N ARG A 30 -0.13 -4.13 3.36
CA ARG A 30 -1.05 -5.03 2.66
C ARG A 30 -2.38 -5.13 3.40
N LEU A 31 -3.45 -4.68 2.77
CA LEU A 31 -4.83 -4.84 3.21
C LEU A 31 -5.60 -5.65 2.16
N GLY A 32 -5.69 -6.96 2.37
CA GLY A 32 -6.30 -7.89 1.41
C GLY A 32 -5.54 -7.92 0.08
N ASP A 33 -6.23 -7.49 -0.97
CA ASP A 33 -5.74 -7.46 -2.36
C ASP A 33 -5.14 -6.11 -2.75
N PHE A 34 -4.97 -5.18 -1.81
CA PHE A 34 -4.38 -3.86 -2.05
C PHE A 34 -3.17 -3.63 -1.16
N TYR A 35 -2.18 -2.93 -1.70
CA TYR A 35 -1.15 -2.29 -0.89
C TYR A 35 -1.56 -0.84 -0.66
N GLU A 36 -1.84 -0.51 0.60
CA GLU A 36 -2.19 0.82 1.05
C GLU A 36 -0.97 1.54 1.64
N MET A 37 -0.79 2.79 1.26
CA MET A 37 0.20 3.72 1.82
C MET A 37 -0.53 4.87 2.49
N PHE A 38 0.06 5.47 3.52
CA PHE A 38 -0.60 6.47 4.36
C PHE A 38 0.24 7.74 4.57
N ASP A 39 -0.42 8.83 4.92
CA ASP A 39 0.19 10.12 5.28
C ASP A 39 1.08 10.64 4.12
N GLU A 40 2.32 11.07 4.39
CA GLU A 40 3.24 11.62 3.36
C GLU A 40 3.68 10.56 2.33
N ASP A 41 3.76 9.30 2.74
CA ASP A 41 4.13 8.20 1.83
C ASP A 41 3.09 8.06 0.72
N ALA A 42 1.81 8.27 1.05
CA ALA A 42 0.73 8.24 0.09
C ALA A 42 0.84 9.36 -0.94
N GLU A 43 1.18 10.57 -0.50
CA GLU A 43 1.33 11.76 -1.37
C GLU A 43 2.51 11.59 -2.33
N ARG A 44 3.65 11.11 -1.80
CA ARG A 44 4.84 10.82 -2.60
C ARG A 44 4.58 9.71 -3.62
N ALA A 45 4.00 8.59 -3.19
CA ALA A 45 3.68 7.49 -4.08
C ALA A 45 2.63 7.87 -5.12
N ALA A 46 1.62 8.67 -4.76
CA ALA A 46 0.63 9.19 -5.69
C ALA A 46 1.25 10.03 -6.80
N ALA A 47 2.18 10.93 -6.45
CA ALA A 47 2.89 11.76 -7.42
C ALA A 47 3.81 10.93 -8.33
N VAL A 48 4.57 9.98 -7.76
CA VAL A 48 5.56 9.18 -8.49
C VAL A 48 4.90 8.13 -9.38
N LEU A 49 3.90 7.42 -8.86
CA LEU A 49 3.21 6.33 -9.57
C LEU A 49 2.00 6.81 -10.37
N GLN A 50 1.68 8.11 -10.29
CA GLN A 50 0.49 8.73 -10.90
C GLN A 50 -0.81 8.00 -10.53
N ILE A 51 -0.93 7.62 -9.26
CA ILE A 51 -2.13 6.99 -8.69
C ILE A 51 -2.98 8.04 -7.98
N VAL A 52 -4.29 7.80 -7.93
CA VAL A 52 -5.23 8.71 -7.28
C VAL A 52 -4.96 8.72 -5.77
N LEU A 53 -4.66 9.91 -5.24
CA LEU A 53 -4.60 10.13 -3.80
C LEU A 53 -6.03 10.25 -3.26
N THR A 54 -6.36 9.39 -2.30
CA THR A 54 -7.63 9.40 -1.59
C THR A 54 -7.41 9.76 -0.12
N SER A 55 -8.48 9.87 0.65
CA SER A 55 -8.36 10.10 2.09
C SER A 55 -9.45 9.35 2.84
N ARG A 56 -9.08 8.78 3.99
CA ARG A 56 -9.99 7.98 4.83
C ARG A 56 -9.93 8.46 6.28
N GLU A 57 -11.06 8.42 6.97
CA GLU A 57 -11.12 8.68 8.40
C GLU A 57 -10.66 7.46 9.21
N PHE A 58 -9.57 7.62 9.96
CA PHE A 58 -9.04 6.66 10.92
C PHE A 58 -9.63 6.89 12.33
N GLY A 59 -10.96 6.99 12.40
CA GLY A 59 -11.71 7.16 13.64
C GLY A 59 -11.47 8.51 14.34
N LYS A 60 -12.49 8.96 15.10
CA LYS A 60 -12.47 10.23 15.87
C LYS A 60 -12.01 11.47 15.07
N GLY A 61 -12.38 11.57 13.78
CA GLY A 61 -12.09 12.76 12.97
C GLY A 61 -10.66 12.87 12.43
N ASN A 62 -9.81 11.85 12.60
CA ASN A 62 -8.48 11.85 12.01
C ASN A 62 -8.55 11.40 10.55
N ARG A 63 -8.60 12.36 9.62
CA ARG A 63 -8.53 12.10 8.19
C ARG A 63 -7.08 11.90 7.77
N VAL A 64 -6.80 10.83 7.05
CA VAL A 64 -5.46 10.43 6.65
C VAL A 64 -5.44 10.31 5.13
N SER A 65 -4.46 10.95 4.47
CA SER A 65 -4.18 10.75 3.05
C SER A 65 -3.77 9.30 2.83
N MET A 66 -4.34 8.66 1.82
CA MET A 66 -4.02 7.28 1.47
C MET A 66 -4.06 7.06 -0.04
N CYS A 67 -3.18 6.21 -0.52
CA CYS A 67 -3.24 5.73 -1.90
C CYS A 67 -3.02 4.21 -1.90
N GLY A 68 -3.65 3.54 -2.86
CA GLY A 68 -3.67 2.10 -2.95
C GLY A 68 -3.24 1.65 -4.32
N VAL A 69 -2.33 0.68 -4.39
CA VAL A 69 -2.06 -0.06 -5.62
C VAL A 69 -2.68 -1.45 -5.49
N PRO A 70 -3.40 -1.92 -6.53
CA PRO A 70 -3.89 -3.28 -6.54
C PRO A 70 -2.69 -4.22 -6.48
N CYS A 71 -2.69 -5.14 -5.52
CA CYS A 71 -1.83 -6.30 -5.54
C CYS A 71 -2.49 -7.29 -6.51
N PRO A 72 -1.90 -7.57 -7.68
CA PRO A 72 -2.41 -8.64 -8.51
C PRO A 72 -2.26 -9.94 -7.71
N GLU A 73 -3.37 -10.49 -7.23
CA GLU A 73 -3.44 -11.91 -6.96
C GLU A 73 -3.08 -12.63 -8.26
N HIS A 74 -2.18 -13.61 -8.14
CA HIS A 74 -1.77 -14.57 -9.16
C HIS A 74 -2.61 -14.48 -10.44
N ALA A 75 -2.10 -13.80 -11.48
CA ALA A 75 -2.81 -13.69 -12.75
C ALA A 75 -3.17 -15.12 -13.22
N PRO A 76 -4.46 -15.49 -13.30
CA PRO A 76 -4.82 -16.80 -13.82
C PRO A 76 -4.57 -16.76 -15.33
N GLY A 77 -3.54 -17.48 -15.76
CA GLY A 77 -3.33 -17.77 -17.19
C GLY A 77 -2.24 -16.95 -17.87
N ARG A 78 -0.98 -17.15 -17.47
CA ARG A 78 0.05 -17.29 -18.53
C ARG A 78 -0.04 -18.73 -19.04
N PRO A 79 -0.68 -19.02 -20.19
CA PRO A 79 -0.48 -20.31 -20.82
C PRO A 79 1.01 -20.42 -21.12
N GLY A 80 1.64 -21.48 -20.60
CA GLY A 80 3.02 -21.79 -20.88
C GLY A 80 3.25 -21.77 -22.39
N ARG A 81 4.33 -21.13 -22.84
CA ARG A 81 4.83 -21.27 -24.21
C ARG A 81 5.16 -22.75 -24.46
N GLY A 82 4.17 -23.52 -24.88
CA GLY A 82 4.37 -24.82 -25.52
C GLY A 82 4.94 -24.57 -26.91
N HIS A 83 6.25 -24.41 -27.03
CA HIS A 83 6.94 -24.55 -28.31
C HIS A 83 6.99 -26.04 -28.65
N SER A 84 5.89 -26.59 -29.18
CA SER A 84 5.94 -27.84 -29.93
C SER A 84 6.49 -27.54 -31.34
N HIS A 85 7.81 -27.50 -31.45
CA HIS A 85 8.50 -27.67 -32.74
C HIS A 85 8.25 -29.12 -33.22
N GLN A 86 7.18 -29.35 -33.99
CA GLN A 86 7.14 -30.52 -34.86
C GLN A 86 7.97 -30.20 -36.11
N ARG A 87 9.09 -30.92 -36.24
CA ARG A 87 9.88 -30.99 -37.48
C ARG A 87 9.07 -31.79 -38.52
N PRO A 88 8.94 -31.34 -39.78
CA PRO A 88 8.45 -32.21 -40.84
C PRO A 88 9.58 -33.16 -41.27
N GLY A 89 9.21 -34.43 -41.46
CA GLY A 89 10.03 -35.44 -42.14
C GLY A 89 9.84 -35.40 -43.64
#